data_AF-A0A2Z4MPY9-F1
#
_entry.id   AF-A0A2Z4MPY9-F1
#
_cell.length_a   1.000
_cell.length_b   1.000
_cell.length_c   1.000
_cell.angle_alpha   90.00
_cell.angle_beta   90.00
_cell.angle_gamma   90.00
#
_symmetry.space_group_name_H-M   'P 1'
#
loop_
_entity.id
_entity.type
_entity.pdbx_description
1 polymer ?
#
loop_
_entity_poly.entity_id
_entity_poly.type
_entity_poly.pdbx_seq_one_letter_code
_entity_poly.pdbx_strand_id
1 'polypeptide(L)'
;MFGFGKKAKKPDGIDVLIIKTDEAKNRNFYQVAFPSVVANDILSMLQKLEKSKMNKQEFLGEIGGFRIVTHLEALTGFEILDEADMEAHPIQIQDFSNILLRRLEALEESGKFGENEDLAFLMGELTMLRDGSFVPQD
;
A
#
# COMPACT_ATOMS: atom_id res chain seq x y z
N MET A 1 28.48 23.90 4.42
CA MET A 1 28.28 22.57 5.02
C MET A 1 27.02 22.64 5.87
N PHE A 2 25.89 22.14 5.34
CA PHE A 2 24.62 22.07 6.08
C PHE A 2 24.52 20.67 6.70
N GLY A 3 24.33 20.63 8.02
CA GLY A 3 24.24 19.38 8.78
C GLY A 3 22.96 18.63 8.44
N PHE A 4 23.11 17.39 7.99
CA PHE A 4 22.03 16.42 7.91
C PHE A 4 21.41 16.25 9.30
N GLY A 5 20.17 16.71 9.47
CA GLY A 5 19.35 16.32 10.61
C GLY A 5 19.25 14.81 10.60
N LYS A 6 19.70 14.17 11.69
CA LYS A 6 19.52 12.74 11.90
C LYS A 6 18.04 12.40 11.68
N LYS A 7 17.71 11.63 10.64
CA LYS A 7 16.41 10.96 10.52
C LYS A 7 16.20 10.24 11.85
N ALA A 8 15.25 10.71 12.66
CA ALA A 8 14.90 10.01 13.88
C ALA A 8 14.46 8.61 13.47
N LYS A 9 15.14 7.55 13.97
CA LYS A 9 14.67 6.18 13.81
C LYS A 9 13.23 6.17 14.31
N LYS A 10 12.25 5.98 13.42
CA LYS A 10 10.87 5.76 13.85
C LYS A 10 10.90 4.58 14.84
N PRO A 11 10.26 4.69 16.02
CA PRO A 11 10.27 3.62 17.01
C PRO A 11 9.78 2.30 16.39
N ASP A 12 10.24 1.17 16.92
CA ASP A 12 9.73 -0.16 16.56
C ASP A 12 8.22 -0.18 16.84
N GLY A 13 7.42 -0.10 15.78
CA GLY A 13 5.98 0.06 15.86
C GLY A 13 5.30 -0.40 14.57
N ILE A 14 3.98 -0.33 14.57
CA ILE A 14 3.15 -0.66 13.41
C ILE A 14 2.49 0.63 12.94
N ASP A 15 2.61 0.92 11.65
CA ASP A 15 1.81 1.94 10.98
C ASP A 15 0.63 1.26 10.28
N VAL A 16 -0.50 1.96 10.24
CA VAL A 16 -1.72 1.48 9.56
C VAL A 16 -2.22 2.57 8.62
N LEU A 17 -2.50 2.19 7.37
CA LEU A 17 -3.22 3.04 6.41
C LEU A 17 -4.67 2.63 6.34
N ILE A 18 -5.56 3.61 6.39
CA ILE A 18 -6.96 3.45 6.03
C ILE A 18 -7.12 3.87 4.58
N ILE A 19 -7.48 2.89 3.75
CA ILE A 19 -7.63 3.04 2.31
C ILE A 19 -9.10 2.85 1.96
N LYS A 20 -9.73 3.90 1.44
CA LYS A 20 -11.12 3.85 0.98
C LYS A 20 -11.18 3.53 -0.50
N THR A 21 -12.09 2.66 -0.92
CA THR A 21 -12.35 2.38 -2.35
C THR A 21 -13.57 3.16 -2.84
N ASP A 22 -13.61 3.48 -4.14
CA ASP A 22 -14.73 4.22 -4.75
C ASP A 22 -15.98 3.32 -4.90
N GLU A 23 -15.81 2.03 -5.20
CA GLU A 23 -16.90 1.04 -5.28
C GLU A 23 -16.54 -0.26 -4.55
N ALA A 24 -17.15 -0.47 -3.39
CA ALA A 24 -16.96 -1.66 -2.57
C ALA A 24 -18.07 -2.69 -2.77
N LYS A 25 -17.74 -3.89 -3.26
CA LYS A 25 -18.65 -5.04 -3.18
C LYS A 25 -18.53 -5.79 -1.86
N ASN A 26 -17.31 -5.86 -1.31
CA ASN A 26 -16.99 -6.69 -0.15
C ASN A 26 -16.48 -5.89 1.06
N ARG A 27 -15.75 -4.78 0.84
CA ARG A 27 -15.21 -3.90 1.91
C ARG A 27 -15.12 -2.46 1.42
N ASN A 28 -15.67 -1.52 2.19
CA ASN A 28 -15.65 -0.07 1.95
C ASN A 28 -14.28 0.55 2.22
N PHE A 29 -13.53 -0.06 3.13
CA PHE A 29 -12.16 0.34 3.43
C PHE A 29 -11.27 -0.87 3.70
N TYR A 30 -9.98 -0.67 3.45
CA TYR A 30 -8.92 -1.57 3.86
C TYR A 30 -8.12 -0.88 4.95
N GLN A 31 -7.85 -1.63 6.01
CA GLN A 31 -6.82 -1.27 6.99
C GLN A 31 -5.56 -2.04 6.60
N VAL A 32 -4.49 -1.35 6.20
CA VAL A 32 -3.23 -1.98 5.75
C VAL A 32 -2.15 -1.69 6.78
N ALA A 33 -1.70 -2.75 7.45
CA ALA A 33 -0.68 -2.69 8.51
C ALA A 33 0.71 -3.00 7.96
N PHE A 34 1.72 -2.26 8.43
CA PHE A 34 3.13 -2.49 8.11
C PHE A 34 4.07 -1.98 9.19
N PRO A 35 5.33 -2.46 9.24
CA PRO A 35 6.32 -1.95 10.17
C PRO A 35 6.61 -0.45 9.96
N SER A 36 6.67 0.33 11.03
CA SER A 36 6.95 1.77 10.97
C SER A 36 8.28 2.12 10.30
N VAL A 37 9.24 1.18 10.27
CA VAL A 37 10.56 1.37 9.66
C VAL A 37 10.53 1.56 8.14
N VAL A 38 9.48 1.06 7.46
CA VAL A 38 9.28 1.17 6.01
C VAL A 38 8.13 2.12 5.65
N ALA A 39 7.59 2.84 6.63
CA ALA A 39 6.34 3.59 6.47
C ALA A 39 6.41 4.68 5.40
N ASN A 40 7.52 5.41 5.33
CA ASN A 40 7.66 6.51 4.37
C ASN A 40 7.66 6.00 2.93
N ASP A 41 8.34 4.87 2.68
CA ASP A 41 8.45 4.29 1.35
C ASP A 41 7.12 3.68 0.92
N ILE A 42 6.45 2.93 1.80
CA ILE A 42 5.10 2.39 1.54
C ILE A 42 4.11 3.51 1.24
N LEU A 43 4.09 4.56 2.07
CA LEU A 43 3.18 5.69 1.87
C LEU A 43 3.47 6.40 0.54
N SER A 44 4.74 6.67 0.24
CA SER A 44 5.15 7.32 -1.01
C SER A 44 4.76 6.48 -2.25
N MET A 45 5.05 5.18 -2.22
CA MET A 45 4.70 4.24 -3.28
C MET A 45 3.18 4.17 -3.50
N LEU A 46 2.40 3.99 -2.44
CA LEU A 46 0.95 3.90 -2.54
C LEU A 46 0.31 5.23 -2.96
N GLN A 47 0.85 6.37 -2.53
CA GLN A 47 0.43 7.69 -3.02
C GLN A 47 0.76 7.90 -4.50
N LYS A 48 1.88 7.34 -4.98
CA LYS A 48 2.23 7.36 -6.41
C LYS A 48 1.21 6.54 -7.21
N LEU A 49 0.86 5.34 -6.74
CA LEU A 49 -0.18 4.52 -7.35
C LEU A 49 -1.55 5.23 -7.30
N GLU A 50 -1.94 5.79 -6.15
CA GLU A 50 -3.21 6.52 -5.95
C GLU A 50 -3.41 7.61 -7.01
N LYS A 51 -2.37 8.39 -7.29
CA LYS A 51 -2.38 9.49 -8.26
C LYS A 51 -2.20 9.04 -9.72
N SER A 52 -1.87 7.78 -9.94
CA SER A 52 -1.56 7.26 -11.28
C SER A 52 -2.83 7.03 -12.10
N LYS A 53 -2.68 6.97 -13.43
CA LYS A 53 -3.76 6.58 -14.35
C LYS A 53 -4.18 5.12 -14.19
N MET A 54 -3.38 4.31 -13.50
CA MET A 54 -3.65 2.90 -13.23
C MET A 54 -4.63 2.73 -12.07
N ASN A 55 -4.80 3.72 -11.19
CA ASN A 55 -5.77 3.68 -10.10
C ASN A 55 -7.20 3.91 -10.60
N LYS A 56 -7.71 2.91 -11.31
CA LYS A 56 -9.08 2.87 -11.79
C LYS A 56 -9.63 1.47 -11.64
N GLN A 57 -10.94 1.39 -11.44
CA GLN A 57 -11.64 0.12 -11.28
C GLN A 57 -11.47 -0.81 -12.49
N GLU A 58 -11.38 -0.24 -13.71
CA GLU A 58 -11.12 -1.01 -14.94
C GLU A 58 -9.78 -1.76 -14.96
N PHE A 59 -8.83 -1.37 -14.10
CA PHE A 59 -7.49 -1.95 -14.05
C PHE A 59 -7.25 -2.70 -12.74
N LEU A 60 -7.64 -2.12 -11.61
CA LEU A 60 -7.40 -2.73 -10.29
C LEU A 60 -8.59 -3.52 -9.75
N GLY A 61 -9.74 -3.52 -10.44
CA GLY A 61 -10.95 -4.17 -9.95
C GLY A 61 -11.54 -3.45 -8.73
N GLU A 62 -11.98 -4.19 -7.72
CA GLU A 62 -12.68 -3.64 -6.53
C GLU A 62 -11.83 -2.66 -5.70
N ILE A 63 -10.51 -2.68 -5.84
CA ILE A 63 -9.61 -1.73 -5.17
C ILE A 63 -9.31 -0.49 -6.02
N GLY A 64 -9.71 -0.47 -7.29
CA GLY A 64 -9.44 0.68 -8.16
C GLY A 64 -10.23 1.93 -7.76
N GLY A 65 -9.62 3.09 -7.99
CA GLY A 65 -10.14 4.38 -7.52
C GLY A 65 -9.90 4.59 -6.02
N PHE A 66 -9.00 3.84 -5.40
CA PHE A 66 -8.78 3.98 -3.96
C PHE A 66 -8.18 5.33 -3.59
N ARG A 67 -8.37 5.74 -2.34
CA ARG A 67 -7.73 6.90 -1.72
C ARG A 67 -7.22 6.54 -0.33
N ILE A 68 -6.01 7.01 0.00
CA ILE A 68 -5.48 6.89 1.36
C ILE A 68 -6.10 8.03 2.18
N VAL A 69 -6.99 7.69 3.11
CA VAL A 69 -7.76 8.69 3.88
C VAL A 69 -7.19 8.95 5.27
N THR A 70 -6.40 8.02 5.82
CA THR A 70 -5.79 8.17 7.15
C THR A 70 -4.51 7.36 7.23
N HIS A 71 -3.51 7.89 7.93
CA HIS A 71 -2.29 7.20 8.31
C HIS A 71 -2.13 7.28 9.82
N LEU A 72 -2.16 6.14 10.48
CA LEU A 72 -1.90 5.98 11.90
C LEU A 72 -0.45 5.55 12.08
N GLU A 73 0.32 6.32 12.85
CA GLU A 73 1.76 6.16 12.98
C GLU A 73 2.17 5.60 14.33
N ALA A 74 3.18 4.72 14.32
CA ALA A 74 3.86 4.20 15.51
C ALA A 74 2.89 3.64 16.57
N LEU A 75 1.88 2.89 16.12
CA LEU A 75 0.99 2.17 17.01
C LEU A 75 1.79 1.09 17.74
N THR A 76 1.61 1.01 19.05
CA THR A 76 2.18 -0.05 19.89
C THR A 76 1.32 -1.33 19.87
N GLY A 77 0.11 -1.24 19.33
CA GLY A 77 -0.84 -2.34 19.15
C GLY A 77 -2.22 -1.82 18.74
N PHE A 78 -3.09 -2.74 18.37
CA PHE A 78 -4.52 -2.50 18.15
C PHE A 78 -5.30 -3.75 18.60
N GLU A 79 -6.55 -3.56 18.99
CA GLU A 79 -7.46 -4.62 19.42
C GLU A 79 -8.68 -4.65 18.47
N ILE A 80 -9.06 -5.85 18.04
CA ILE A 80 -10.24 -6.06 17.21
C ILE A 80 -11.39 -6.41 18.15
N LEU A 81 -12.35 -5.50 18.28
CA LEU A 81 -13.49 -5.66 19.19
C LEU A 81 -14.65 -6.44 18.56
N ASP A 82 -14.81 -6.32 17.24
CA ASP A 82 -15.78 -7.09 16.45
C ASP A 82 -15.03 -8.00 15.47
N GLU A 83 -14.87 -9.25 15.85
CA GLU A 83 -14.18 -10.23 15.02
C GLU A 83 -15.01 -10.68 13.80
N ALA A 84 -16.33 -10.49 13.82
CA ALA A 84 -17.20 -10.88 12.72
C ALA A 84 -17.17 -9.85 11.57
N ASP A 85 -16.87 -8.59 11.87
CA ASP A 85 -16.73 -7.55 10.87
C ASP A 85 -15.38 -7.67 10.15
N MET A 86 -15.43 -8.09 8.88
CA MET A 86 -14.25 -8.19 8.03
C MET A 86 -13.49 -6.87 7.88
N GLU A 87 -14.17 -5.72 7.94
CA GLU A 87 -13.53 -4.41 7.82
C GLU A 87 -12.72 -4.04 9.07
N ALA A 88 -13.03 -4.64 10.23
CA ALA A 88 -12.31 -4.43 11.48
C ALA A 88 -10.90 -5.07 11.48
N HIS A 89 -10.62 -6.01 10.57
CA HIS A 89 -9.35 -6.75 10.50
C HIS A 89 -8.35 -6.09 9.55
N PRO A 90 -7.20 -5.60 10.07
CA PRO A 90 -6.10 -5.15 9.23
C PRO A 90 -5.47 -6.28 8.45
N ILE A 91 -5.23 -6.03 7.17
CA ILE A 91 -4.44 -6.91 6.32
C ILE A 91 -2.98 -6.46 6.36
N GLN A 92 -2.08 -7.43 6.25
CA GLN A 92 -0.65 -7.12 6.18
C GLN A 92 -0.31 -6.52 4.82
N ILE A 93 0.69 -5.64 4.79
CA ILE A 93 1.15 -5.02 3.53
C ILE A 93 1.52 -6.07 2.48
N GLN A 94 2.07 -7.24 2.86
CA GLN A 94 2.39 -8.32 1.94
C GLN A 94 1.15 -8.81 1.17
N ASP A 95 0.05 -9.03 1.89
CA ASP A 95 -1.21 -9.49 1.30
C ASP A 95 -1.81 -8.41 0.40
N PHE A 96 -1.78 -7.16 0.85
CA PHE A 96 -2.24 -6.02 0.07
C PHE A 96 -1.42 -5.84 -1.21
N SER A 97 -0.09 -5.96 -1.11
CA SER A 97 0.82 -5.90 -2.25
C SER A 97 0.56 -7.03 -3.24
N ASN A 98 0.30 -8.24 -2.77
CA ASN A 98 -0.09 -9.36 -3.63
C ASN A 98 -1.44 -9.13 -4.35
N ILE A 99 -2.41 -8.49 -3.70
CA ILE A 99 -3.67 -8.10 -4.36
C ILE A 99 -3.40 -7.11 -5.49
N LEU A 100 -2.58 -6.09 -5.26
CA LEU A 100 -2.22 -5.09 -6.26
C LEU A 100 -1.39 -5.68 -7.41
N LEU A 101 -0.38 -6.50 -7.11
CA LEU A 101 0.49 -7.14 -8.11
C LEU A 101 -0.32 -7.94 -9.11
N ARG A 102 -1.21 -8.82 -8.65
CA ARG A 102 -2.04 -9.65 -9.56
C ARG A 102 -2.85 -8.81 -10.54
N ARG A 103 -3.25 -7.60 -10.15
CA ARG A 103 -3.98 -6.67 -11.02
C ARG A 103 -3.06 -5.96 -12.00
N LEU A 104 -1.88 -5.54 -11.54
CA LEU A 104 -0.88 -4.86 -12.37
C LEU A 104 -0.22 -5.82 -13.37
N GLU A 105 0.02 -7.08 -13.01
CA GLU A 105 0.51 -8.14 -13.91
C GLU A 105 -0.49 -8.37 -15.05
N ALA A 106 -1.78 -8.55 -14.72
CA ALA A 106 -2.84 -8.67 -15.73
C ALA A 106 -2.95 -7.42 -16.62
N LEU A 107 -2.66 -6.24 -16.07
CA LEU A 107 -2.64 -4.99 -16.83
C LEU A 107 -1.44 -4.93 -17.79
N GLU A 108 -0.25 -5.34 -17.34
CA GLU A 108 0.96 -5.44 -18.14
C GLU A 108 0.76 -6.41 -19.32
N GLU A 109 0.24 -7.61 -19.05
CA GLU A 109 -0.07 -8.62 -20.06
C GLU A 109 -1.08 -8.12 -21.11
N SER A 110 -1.98 -7.21 -20.73
CA SER A 110 -2.95 -6.62 -21.66
C SER A 110 -2.34 -5.64 -22.67
N GLY A 111 -1.11 -5.18 -22.44
CA GLY A 111 -0.40 -4.21 -23.28
C GLY A 111 -1.02 -2.79 -23.29
N LYS A 112 -2.07 -2.53 -22.50
CA LYS A 112 -2.80 -1.25 -22.51
C LYS A 112 -1.95 -0.02 -22.20
N PHE A 113 -0.87 -0.20 -21.43
CA PHE A 113 0.01 0.89 -21.00
C PHE A 113 1.37 0.92 -21.73
N GLY A 114 1.62 0.00 -22.67
CA GLY A 114 2.92 -0.11 -23.34
C GLY A 114 4.09 -0.24 -22.36
N GLU A 115 5.29 0.15 -22.79
CA GLU A 115 6.43 0.32 -21.89
C GLU A 115 6.17 1.53 -20.97
N ASN A 116 5.76 1.24 -19.73
CA ASN A 116 5.45 2.24 -18.74
C ASN A 116 6.39 2.08 -17.54
N GLU A 117 7.34 3.01 -17.39
CA GLU A 117 8.32 3.03 -16.31
C GLU A 117 7.66 3.08 -14.93
N ASP A 118 6.52 3.75 -14.78
CA ASP A 118 5.80 3.81 -13.51
C ASP A 118 5.17 2.46 -13.14
N LEU A 119 4.68 1.71 -14.14
CA LEU A 119 4.14 0.36 -13.93
C LEU A 119 5.27 -0.58 -13.50
N ALA A 120 6.39 -0.58 -14.23
CA ALA A 120 7.55 -1.41 -13.90
C ALA A 120 8.10 -1.08 -12.51
N PHE A 121 8.23 0.21 -12.17
CA PHE A 121 8.62 0.66 -10.84
C PHE A 121 7.68 0.13 -9.75
N LEU A 122 6.37 0.33 -9.90
CA LEU A 122 5.39 -0.10 -8.91
C LEU A 122 5.38 -1.63 -8.74
N MET A 123 5.49 -2.39 -9.83
CA MET A 123 5.57 -3.85 -9.77
C MET A 123 6.84 -4.32 -9.07
N GLY A 124 7.98 -3.66 -9.29
CA GLY A 124 9.23 -3.94 -8.57
C GLY A 124 9.10 -3.74 -7.06
N GLU A 125 8.63 -2.56 -6.64
CA GLU A 125 8.47 -2.23 -5.23
C GLU A 125 7.47 -3.15 -4.52
N LEU A 126 6.32 -3.41 -5.15
CA LEU A 126 5.30 -4.30 -4.60
C LEU A 126 5.81 -5.76 -4.50
N THR A 127 6.64 -6.21 -5.44
CA THR A 127 7.28 -7.53 -5.40
C THR A 127 8.20 -7.64 -4.19
N MET A 128 9.02 -6.63 -3.93
CA MET A 128 9.89 -6.59 -2.76
C MET A 128 9.09 -6.60 -1.44
N LEU A 129 7.96 -5.87 -1.40
CA LEU A 129 7.05 -5.91 -0.25
C LEU A 129 6.47 -7.29 -0.03
N ARG A 130 5.91 -7.93 -1.08
CA ARG A 130 5.33 -9.28 -1.03
C ARG A 130 6.34 -10.30 -0.49
N ASP A 131 7.58 -10.24 -0.97
CA ASP A 131 8.61 -11.22 -0.64
C ASP A 131 9.31 -10.91 0.70
N GLY A 132 8.95 -9.81 1.37
CA GLY A 132 9.57 -9.37 2.62
C GLY A 132 11.02 -8.91 2.47
N SER A 133 11.48 -8.70 1.23
CA SER A 133 12.83 -8.27 0.88
C SER A 133 12.95 -6.74 0.74
N PHE A 134 11.88 -6.02 1.08
CA PHE A 134 11.83 -4.57 1.01
C PHE A 134 12.88 -3.92 1.93
N VAL A 135 13.83 -3.19 1.32
CA VAL A 135 14.86 -2.44 2.04
C VAL A 135 14.44 -0.98 2.04
N PRO A 136 14.33 -0.33 3.22
CA PRO A 136 14.02 1.09 3.30
C PRO A 136 15.00 1.93 2.48
N GLN A 137 14.50 2.91 1.74
CA GLN A 137 15.35 3.83 0.98
C GLN A 137 15.74 5.02 1.87
N ASP A 138 17.05 5.16 2.14
CA ASP A 138 17.63 6.24 2.94
C ASP A 138 17.68 7.59 2.20
#